data_AF-A0A3D2F289-F1
#
_entry.id   AF-A0A3D2F289-F1
#
_cell.length_a   1.000
_cell.length_b   1.000
_cell.length_c   1.000
_cell.angle_alpha   90.00
_cell.angle_beta   90.00
_cell.angle_gamma   90.00
#
_symmetry.space_group_name_H-M   'P 1'
#
loop_
_entity.id
_entity.type
_entity.pdbx_description
1 polymer ?
#
loop_
_entity_poly.entity_id
_entity_poly.type
_entity_poly.pdbx_seq_one_letter_code
_entity_poly.pdbx_strand_id
1 'polypeptide(L)'
;MERDNFKYLLGIGFFLFSIFAGVFYLGVRPVNQAPPPPSFSFSSPKPKYPLVTYLPLNFFPASISGLSAAPEISAESGLLYDLTNKKTLFAKEPEKKLLIASLTKLMTALVASENVTDKKQRFFVFEEDLKLENPYPDLRDGDNFSLEEAFYFILIRSDNVLAQALAKAVFPEGSKFFVFEMNKKAQELKMNNTLFYDPVGLSNNLSTTMDLKNLTEAILKSNQEVFLISKISEIKILSPDNKVFNLKNTNTLVSRIPGIFGSKTGFTPEASGSLLVVFKDDKKMVLSVVLGSQDRFGDTMGLINWYWKNRN
;
A
#
# COMPACT_ATOMS: atom_id res chain seq x y z
N MET A 1 -26.06 -25.30 51.91
CA MET A 1 -24.74 -25.11 52.53
C MET A 1 -23.96 -24.16 51.63
N GLU A 2 -24.44 -22.91 51.49
CA GLU A 2 -24.12 -22.05 50.34
C GLU A 2 -24.31 -20.55 50.65
N ARG A 3 -23.85 -20.09 51.83
CA ARG A 3 -24.02 -18.68 52.25
C ARG A 3 -22.81 -18.00 52.88
N ASP A 4 -21.64 -18.63 52.91
CA ASP A 4 -20.47 -18.08 53.63
C ASP A 4 -19.28 -17.66 52.74
N ASN A 5 -19.31 -17.89 51.43
CA ASN A 5 -18.18 -17.56 50.55
C ASN A 5 -18.16 -16.10 50.05
N PHE A 6 -19.24 -15.34 50.24
CA PHE A 6 -19.34 -13.95 49.73
C PHE A 6 -18.60 -12.92 50.61
N LYS A 7 -18.39 -13.23 51.91
CA LYS A 7 -17.69 -12.33 52.84
C LYS A 7 -16.16 -12.38 52.70
N TYR A 8 -15.60 -13.47 52.18
CA TYR A 8 -14.16 -13.62 51.96
C TYR A 8 -13.65 -12.86 50.72
N LEU A 9 -14.46 -12.71 49.67
CA LEU A 9 -14.06 -11.97 48.46
C LEU A 9 -14.03 -10.44 48.65
N LEU A 10 -14.86 -9.88 49.54
CA LEU A 10 -14.86 -8.44 49.83
C LEU A 10 -13.66 -7.99 50.70
N GLY A 11 -13.08 -8.89 51.50
CA GLY A 11 -11.90 -8.58 52.33
C GLY A 11 -10.58 -8.53 51.55
N ILE A 12 -10.43 -9.36 50.50
CA ILE A 12 -9.19 -9.44 49.71
C ILE A 12 -9.10 -8.27 48.71
N GLY A 13 -10.23 -7.78 48.20
CA GLY A 13 -10.28 -6.64 47.27
C GLY A 13 -9.87 -5.30 47.91
N PHE A 14 -10.09 -5.11 49.21
CA PHE A 14 -9.74 -3.86 49.90
C PHE A 14 -8.25 -3.80 50.30
N PHE A 15 -7.60 -4.95 50.46
CA PHE A 15 -6.19 -5.05 50.87
C PHE A 15 -5.20 -4.87 49.72
N LEU A 16 -5.60 -5.17 48.47
CA LEU A 16 -4.77 -4.95 47.28
C LEU A 16 -4.82 -3.50 46.76
N PHE A 17 -5.88 -2.74 47.07
CA PHE A 17 -5.97 -1.33 46.67
C PHE A 17 -5.16 -0.39 47.58
N SER A 18 -4.87 -0.81 48.81
CA SER A 18 -4.14 -0.01 49.80
C SER A 18 -2.61 -0.16 49.73
N ILE A 19 -2.09 -1.19 49.05
CA ILE A 19 -0.65 -1.34 48.78
C ILE A 19 -0.21 -0.48 47.58
N PHE A 20 -1.11 -0.19 46.62
CA PHE A 20 -0.78 0.65 45.47
C PHE A 20 -0.77 2.16 45.77
N ALA A 21 -1.49 2.61 46.80
CA ALA A 21 -1.49 4.02 47.24
C ALA A 21 -0.29 4.37 48.15
N GLY A 22 0.32 3.39 48.83
CA GLY A 22 1.45 3.61 49.75
C GLY A 22 2.81 3.78 49.08
N VAL A 23 2.98 3.30 47.83
CA VAL A 23 4.26 3.42 47.09
C VAL A 23 4.39 4.78 46.39
N PHE A 24 3.31 5.55 46.25
CA PHE A 24 3.34 6.88 45.62
C PHE A 24 3.60 8.04 46.60
N TYR A 25 3.62 7.79 47.92
CA TYR A 25 3.67 8.86 48.93
C TYR A 25 5.00 8.98 49.70
N LEU A 26 6.01 8.19 49.37
CA LEU A 26 7.33 8.28 49.99
C LEU A 26 8.43 8.28 48.93
N GLY A 27 8.81 9.47 48.44
CA GLY A 27 10.12 9.59 47.76
C GLY A 27 10.36 10.73 46.79
N VAL A 28 9.36 11.48 46.31
CA VAL A 28 9.61 12.59 45.38
C VAL A 28 9.72 13.90 46.13
N ARG A 29 10.95 14.30 46.47
CA ARG A 29 11.26 15.67 46.89
C ARG A 29 11.03 16.60 45.68
N PRO A 30 10.35 17.76 45.82
CA PRO A 30 10.33 18.74 44.76
C PRO A 30 11.77 19.17 44.49
N VAL A 31 12.26 18.89 43.28
CA VAL A 31 13.54 19.40 42.81
C VAL A 31 13.43 20.92 42.85
N ASN A 32 14.32 21.53 43.64
CA ASN A 32 14.54 22.97 43.65
C ASN A 32 14.57 23.48 42.22
N GLN A 33 13.77 24.51 41.95
CA GLN A 33 13.82 25.25 40.68
C GLN A 33 15.29 25.49 40.32
N ALA A 34 15.71 24.96 39.18
CA ALA A 34 17.03 25.26 38.65
C ALA A 34 17.16 26.79 38.52
N PRO A 35 18.28 27.40 38.94
CA PRO A 35 18.49 28.82 38.70
C PRO A 35 18.34 29.09 37.20
N PRO A 36 17.77 30.25 36.80
CA PRO A 36 17.67 30.60 35.41
C PRO A 36 19.07 30.52 34.78
N PRO A 37 19.21 30.00 33.55
CA PRO A 37 20.49 29.99 32.88
C PRO A 37 21.03 31.42 32.79
N PRO A 38 22.35 31.62 32.93
CA PRO A 38 22.93 32.95 32.78
C PRO A 38 22.50 33.54 31.43
N SER A 39 21.99 34.77 31.46
CA SER A 39 21.66 35.51 30.26
C SER A 39 22.96 35.82 29.52
N PHE A 40 23.30 35.02 28.52
CA PHE A 40 24.36 35.33 27.58
C PHE A 40 23.87 36.44 26.65
N SER A 41 24.30 37.68 26.94
CA SER A 41 24.24 38.76 25.95
C SER A 41 25.29 38.47 24.89
N PHE A 42 24.88 37.87 23.78
CA PHE A 42 25.70 37.87 22.58
C PHE A 42 25.63 39.27 21.96
N SER A 43 26.61 40.10 22.28
CA SER A 43 26.96 41.25 21.44
C SER A 43 27.47 40.71 20.11
N SER A 44 26.60 40.57 19.12
CA SER A 44 27.01 40.27 17.76
C SER A 44 28.04 41.32 17.32
N PRO A 45 29.26 40.91 16.89
CA PRO A 45 30.22 41.88 16.38
C PRO A 45 29.59 42.60 15.18
N LYS A 46 29.61 43.93 15.21
CA LYS A 46 29.17 44.74 14.07
C LYS A 46 30.00 44.29 12.85
N PRO A 47 29.36 43.90 11.73
CA PRO A 47 30.10 43.45 10.55
C PRO A 47 31.02 44.57 10.07
N LYS A 48 32.31 44.25 9.89
CA LYS A 48 33.36 45.18 9.46
C LYS A 48 33.30 45.55 7.96
N TYR A 49 32.28 45.11 7.25
CA TYR A 49 32.12 45.37 5.82
C TYR A 49 30.70 45.87 5.54
N PRO A 50 30.52 46.85 4.65
CA PRO A 50 29.20 47.32 4.28
C PRO A 50 28.40 46.17 3.65
N LEU A 51 27.15 46.01 4.09
CA LEU A 51 26.12 45.22 3.42
C LEU A 51 25.92 45.82 2.03
N VAL A 52 26.60 45.24 1.04
CA VAL A 52 26.48 45.66 -0.36
C VAL A 52 25.58 44.68 -1.09
N THR A 53 24.41 45.26 -1.41
CA THR A 53 23.50 44.98 -2.53
C THR A 53 22.71 43.68 -2.56
N TYR A 54 21.40 43.87 -2.37
CA TYR A 54 20.32 43.18 -3.07
C TYR A 54 20.80 42.53 -4.37
N LEU A 55 20.83 41.19 -4.41
CA LEU A 55 20.71 40.53 -5.70
C LEU A 55 19.40 41.02 -6.33
N PRO A 56 19.40 41.48 -7.59
CA PRO A 56 18.14 41.70 -8.28
C PRO A 56 17.34 40.39 -8.23
N LEU A 57 16.06 40.49 -7.88
CA LEU A 57 15.10 39.38 -7.76
C LEU A 57 14.85 38.62 -9.09
N ASN A 58 15.67 38.84 -10.11
CA ASN A 58 15.54 38.32 -11.46
C ASN A 58 16.62 37.28 -11.81
N PHE A 59 17.03 36.46 -10.83
CA PHE A 59 17.80 35.23 -11.06
C PHE A 59 16.92 33.97 -11.04
N PHE A 60 15.60 34.11 -11.13
CA PHE A 60 14.80 33.02 -11.67
C PHE A 60 14.98 33.06 -13.19
N PRO A 61 15.58 32.03 -13.81
CA PRO A 61 15.51 31.93 -15.26
C PRO A 61 14.03 32.07 -15.64
N ALA A 62 13.77 32.91 -16.64
CA ALA A 62 12.47 32.98 -17.29
C ALA A 62 11.96 31.54 -17.47
N SER A 63 10.70 31.33 -17.08
CA SER A 63 9.94 30.09 -17.25
C SER A 63 10.54 29.21 -18.34
N ILE A 64 10.96 27.99 -17.99
CA ILE A 64 11.32 26.97 -18.98
C ILE A 64 10.06 26.76 -19.83
N SER A 65 10.00 27.49 -20.95
CA SER A 65 8.94 27.40 -21.94
C SER A 65 9.02 26.00 -22.55
N GLY A 66 8.19 25.09 -22.06
CA GLY A 66 8.17 23.71 -22.55
C GLY A 66 7.50 22.69 -21.65
N LEU A 67 7.43 22.91 -20.33
CA LEU A 67 6.66 22.02 -19.45
C LEU A 67 5.22 22.48 -19.35
N SER A 68 4.28 21.63 -19.78
CA SER A 68 2.86 21.79 -19.46
C SER A 68 2.69 21.86 -17.94
N ALA A 69 1.79 22.72 -17.46
CA ALA A 69 1.38 22.74 -16.06
C ALA A 69 1.05 21.31 -15.58
N ALA A 70 1.44 20.99 -14.34
CA ALA A 70 1.16 19.70 -13.73
C ALA A 70 -0.36 19.47 -13.69
N PRO A 71 -0.84 18.24 -13.91
CA PRO A 71 -2.26 17.96 -13.94
C PRO A 71 -2.84 18.11 -12.53
N GLU A 72 -4.02 18.70 -12.44
CA GLU A 72 -4.84 18.61 -11.23
C GLU A 72 -5.48 17.23 -11.17
N ILE A 73 -5.41 16.59 -9.99
CA ILE A 73 -5.99 15.28 -9.72
C ILE A 73 -6.87 15.36 -8.49
N SER A 74 -8.00 14.64 -8.51
CA SER A 74 -8.92 14.52 -7.38
C SER A 74 -8.35 13.65 -6.24
N ALA A 75 -7.40 12.77 -6.56
CA ALA A 75 -6.71 11.89 -5.63
C ALA A 75 -6.10 12.64 -4.45
N GLU A 76 -6.25 12.07 -3.25
CA GLU A 76 -5.61 12.59 -2.04
C GLU A 76 -4.09 12.43 -2.06
N SER A 77 -3.59 11.39 -2.72
CA SER A 77 -2.15 11.18 -2.98
C SER A 77 -1.93 10.71 -4.40
N GLY A 78 -0.88 11.20 -5.05
CA GLY A 78 -0.53 10.84 -6.42
C GLY A 78 0.98 10.85 -6.65
N LEU A 79 1.47 9.90 -7.44
CA LEU A 79 2.87 9.77 -7.79
C LEU A 79 3.01 9.37 -9.26
N LEU A 80 3.90 10.07 -9.98
CA LEU A 80 4.45 9.63 -11.26
C LEU A 80 5.96 9.52 -11.11
N TYR A 81 6.51 8.33 -11.35
CA TYR A 81 7.91 8.02 -11.04
C TYR A 81 8.58 7.28 -12.20
N ASP A 82 9.72 7.79 -12.65
CA ASP A 82 10.61 7.14 -13.61
C ASP A 82 11.38 6.03 -12.89
N LEU A 83 10.96 4.77 -13.11
CA LEU A 83 11.56 3.59 -12.50
C LEU A 83 12.94 3.28 -13.09
N THR A 84 13.23 3.73 -14.31
CA THR A 84 14.52 3.54 -14.98
C THR A 84 15.57 4.47 -14.39
N ASN A 85 15.28 5.77 -14.31
CA ASN A 85 16.23 6.80 -13.86
C ASN A 85 16.10 7.13 -12.36
N LYS A 86 15.21 6.46 -11.64
CA LYS A 86 14.94 6.67 -10.20
C LYS A 86 14.60 8.12 -9.88
N LYS A 87 13.69 8.71 -10.68
CA LYS A 87 13.34 10.13 -10.60
C LYS A 87 11.84 10.32 -10.44
N THR A 88 11.45 11.09 -9.42
CA THR A 88 10.07 11.57 -9.29
C THR A 88 9.77 12.60 -10.39
N LEU A 89 8.71 12.34 -11.16
CA LEU A 89 8.23 13.23 -12.23
C LEU A 89 7.07 14.10 -11.75
N PHE A 90 6.21 13.56 -10.90
CA PHE A 90 5.11 14.26 -10.23
C PHE A 90 4.89 13.64 -8.85
N ALA A 91 4.55 14.46 -7.86
CA ALA A 91 4.11 14.00 -6.54
C ALA A 91 3.09 14.96 -5.93
N LYS A 92 2.03 14.38 -5.36
CA LYS A 92 1.03 15.03 -4.50
C LYS A 92 0.94 14.20 -3.23
N GLU A 93 1.32 14.79 -2.09
CA GLU A 93 1.26 14.12 -0.78
C GLU A 93 1.82 12.68 -0.79
N PRO A 94 3.06 12.43 -1.29
CA PRO A 94 3.53 11.07 -1.59
C PRO A 94 3.74 10.18 -0.35
N GLU A 95 3.85 10.78 0.84
CA GLU A 95 4.02 10.10 2.13
C GLU A 95 2.71 10.00 2.93
N LYS A 96 1.59 10.48 2.38
CA LYS A 96 0.30 10.42 3.07
C LYS A 96 -0.18 8.97 3.15
N LYS A 97 -0.38 8.50 4.38
CA LYS A 97 -0.91 7.16 4.67
C LYS A 97 -2.39 7.11 4.33
N LEU A 98 -2.76 6.22 3.42
CA LEU A 98 -4.13 6.04 2.97
C LEU A 98 -4.47 4.55 2.91
N LEU A 99 -5.76 4.25 3.03
CA LEU A 99 -6.27 2.92 2.74
C LEU A 99 -6.04 2.61 1.26
N ILE A 100 -5.44 1.46 0.97
CA ILE A 100 -5.04 1.12 -0.41
C ILE A 100 -5.96 0.10 -1.08
N ALA A 101 -6.97 -0.38 -0.35
CA ALA A 101 -7.90 -1.38 -0.82
C ALA A 101 -7.17 -2.54 -1.52
N SER A 102 -7.70 -3.00 -2.66
CA SER A 102 -7.14 -4.12 -3.42
C SER A 102 -5.77 -3.90 -4.06
N LEU A 103 -5.12 -2.73 -3.95
CA LEU A 103 -3.68 -2.65 -4.26
C LEU A 103 -2.86 -3.56 -3.35
N THR A 104 -3.39 -3.89 -2.16
CA THR A 104 -2.90 -4.95 -1.25
C THR A 104 -2.51 -6.23 -1.99
N LYS A 105 -3.30 -6.63 -3.00
CA LYS A 105 -3.11 -7.90 -3.71
C LYS A 105 -1.79 -7.97 -4.49
N LEU A 106 -1.13 -6.85 -4.74
CA LEU A 106 0.24 -6.83 -5.29
C LEU A 106 1.25 -7.39 -4.28
N MET A 107 1.11 -7.06 -2.99
CA MET A 107 1.94 -7.66 -1.94
C MET A 107 1.60 -9.15 -1.77
N THR A 108 0.32 -9.51 -1.83
CA THR A 108 -0.12 -10.91 -1.81
C THR A 108 0.51 -11.72 -2.95
N ALA A 109 0.48 -11.20 -4.18
CA ALA A 109 1.09 -11.86 -5.32
C ALA A 109 2.61 -11.98 -5.19
N LEU A 110 3.30 -10.95 -4.67
CA LEU A 110 4.73 -11.00 -4.40
C LEU A 110 5.08 -12.08 -3.38
N VAL A 111 4.46 -12.05 -2.20
CA VAL A 111 4.72 -13.02 -1.12
C VAL A 111 4.39 -14.45 -1.56
N ALA A 112 3.26 -14.66 -2.23
CA ALA A 112 2.92 -15.98 -2.76
C ALA A 112 3.94 -16.48 -3.79
N SER A 113 4.39 -15.61 -4.70
CA SER A 113 5.38 -15.98 -5.73
C SER A 113 6.72 -16.42 -5.14
N GLU A 114 7.12 -15.85 -4.00
CA GLU A 114 8.40 -16.17 -3.36
C GLU A 114 8.34 -17.44 -2.51
N ASN A 115 7.15 -17.86 -2.08
CA ASN A 115 6.99 -18.94 -1.10
C ASN A 115 6.37 -20.22 -1.69
N VAL A 116 5.71 -20.14 -2.86
CA VAL A 116 5.23 -21.33 -3.58
C VAL A 116 6.38 -21.91 -4.39
N THR A 117 6.96 -22.99 -3.90
CA THR A 117 8.12 -23.65 -4.53
C THR A 117 7.71 -24.74 -5.52
N ASP A 118 6.59 -25.43 -5.28
CA ASP A 118 6.06 -26.44 -6.19
C ASP A 118 5.08 -25.82 -7.18
N LYS A 119 5.47 -25.76 -8.46
CA LYS A 119 4.62 -25.28 -9.56
C LYS A 119 3.39 -26.15 -9.81
N LYS A 120 3.36 -27.38 -9.31
CA LYS A 120 2.21 -28.29 -9.38
C LYS A 120 1.25 -28.12 -8.22
N GLN A 121 1.61 -27.33 -7.19
CA GLN A 121 0.72 -27.05 -6.07
C GLN A 121 -0.58 -26.43 -6.58
N ARG A 122 -1.70 -26.97 -6.10
CA ARG A 122 -3.04 -26.45 -6.37
C ARG A 122 -3.62 -25.88 -5.08
N PHE A 123 -4.30 -24.75 -5.22
CA PHE A 123 -4.93 -24.01 -4.14
C PHE A 123 -6.44 -24.23 -4.23
N PHE A 124 -7.03 -24.68 -3.14
CA PHE A 124 -8.46 -25.02 -3.07
C PHE A 124 -9.23 -23.85 -2.48
N VAL A 125 -10.42 -23.62 -3.02
CA VAL A 125 -11.42 -22.72 -2.47
C VAL A 125 -12.30 -23.52 -1.52
N PHE A 126 -12.46 -23.05 -0.29
CA PHE A 126 -13.36 -23.67 0.69
C PHE A 126 -14.62 -22.82 0.92
N GLU A 127 -15.67 -23.43 1.44
CA GLU A 127 -16.94 -22.76 1.78
C GLU A 127 -16.74 -21.49 2.64
N GLU A 128 -15.76 -21.47 3.54
CA GLU A 128 -15.47 -20.28 4.34
C GLU A 128 -14.89 -19.12 3.52
N ASP A 129 -14.17 -19.39 2.44
CA ASP A 129 -13.61 -18.35 1.57
C ASP A 129 -14.71 -17.65 0.76
N LEU A 130 -15.76 -18.39 0.36
CA LEU A 130 -16.90 -17.88 -0.41
C LEU A 130 -17.75 -16.85 0.35
N LYS A 131 -17.54 -16.70 1.66
CA LYS A 131 -18.21 -15.69 2.51
C LYS A 131 -17.62 -14.28 2.36
N LEU A 132 -16.47 -14.15 1.67
CA LEU A 132 -15.88 -12.85 1.38
C LEU A 132 -16.69 -12.09 0.33
N GLU A 133 -16.57 -10.76 0.37
CA GLU A 133 -17.28 -9.88 -0.56
C GLU A 133 -16.84 -10.10 -2.01
N ASN A 134 -17.82 -10.00 -2.92
CA ASN A 134 -17.64 -10.05 -4.38
C ASN A 134 -16.88 -11.29 -4.89
N PRO A 135 -17.32 -12.52 -4.56
CA PRO A 135 -16.77 -13.73 -5.15
C PRO A 135 -17.06 -13.78 -6.65
N TYR A 136 -16.21 -14.45 -7.44
CA TYR A 136 -16.59 -14.80 -8.81
C TYR A 136 -17.89 -15.64 -8.78
N PRO A 137 -18.94 -15.27 -9.54
CA PRO A 137 -20.28 -15.87 -9.37
C PRO A 137 -20.35 -17.38 -9.47
N ASP A 138 -19.53 -17.98 -10.33
CA ASP A 138 -19.53 -19.43 -10.53
C ASP A 138 -18.55 -20.16 -9.62
N LEU A 139 -17.75 -19.48 -8.80
CA LEU A 139 -16.79 -20.13 -7.91
C LEU A 139 -17.53 -21.00 -6.87
N ARG A 140 -17.02 -22.21 -6.62
CA ARG A 140 -17.62 -23.21 -5.71
C ARG A 140 -16.60 -23.79 -4.75
N ASP A 141 -17.10 -24.38 -3.67
CA ASP A 141 -16.31 -25.19 -2.75
C ASP A 141 -15.66 -26.35 -3.50
N GLY A 142 -14.36 -26.59 -3.24
CA GLY A 142 -13.56 -27.61 -3.93
C GLY A 142 -12.97 -27.19 -5.28
N ASP A 143 -13.38 -26.04 -5.84
CA ASP A 143 -12.69 -25.46 -7.00
C ASP A 143 -11.21 -25.27 -6.65
N ASN A 144 -10.31 -25.58 -7.58
CA ASN A 144 -8.88 -25.54 -7.33
C ASN A 144 -8.10 -24.99 -8.51
N PHE A 145 -7.03 -24.26 -8.21
CA PHE A 145 -6.29 -23.46 -9.18
C PHE A 145 -4.78 -23.61 -8.97
N SER A 146 -4.00 -23.60 -10.06
CA SER A 146 -2.57 -23.34 -9.99
C SER A 146 -2.29 -21.91 -9.50
N LEU A 147 -1.03 -21.61 -9.14
CA LEU A 147 -0.65 -20.25 -8.75
C LEU A 147 -0.95 -19.23 -9.86
N GLU A 148 -0.62 -19.58 -11.10
CA GLU A 148 -0.87 -18.73 -12.27
C GLU A 148 -2.36 -18.52 -12.51
N GLU A 149 -3.16 -19.60 -12.43
CA GLU A 149 -4.62 -19.53 -12.52
C GLU A 149 -5.18 -18.59 -11.46
N ALA A 150 -4.78 -18.75 -10.19
CA ALA A 150 -5.19 -17.86 -9.10
C ALA A 150 -4.79 -16.40 -9.36
N PHE A 151 -3.58 -16.16 -9.88
CA PHE A 151 -3.11 -14.82 -10.23
C PHE A 151 -3.97 -14.14 -11.30
N TYR A 152 -4.48 -14.86 -12.29
CA TYR A 152 -5.43 -14.27 -13.23
C TYR A 152 -6.68 -13.72 -12.50
N PHE A 153 -7.29 -14.47 -11.58
CA PHE A 153 -8.44 -13.98 -10.80
C PHE A 153 -8.08 -12.77 -9.92
N ILE A 154 -6.97 -12.87 -9.20
CA ILE A 154 -6.50 -11.89 -8.21
C ILE A 154 -6.11 -10.57 -8.88
N LEU A 155 -5.42 -10.62 -10.02
CA LEU A 155 -4.80 -9.44 -10.63
C LEU A 155 -5.68 -8.80 -11.72
N ILE A 156 -6.48 -9.59 -12.44
CA ILE A 156 -7.39 -9.08 -13.47
C ILE A 156 -8.72 -8.65 -12.85
N ARG A 157 -9.37 -9.57 -12.10
CA ARG A 157 -10.72 -9.34 -11.55
C ARG A 157 -10.71 -8.86 -10.10
N SER A 158 -9.54 -8.82 -9.44
CA SER A 158 -9.44 -8.41 -8.04
C SER A 158 -10.18 -9.34 -7.07
N ASP A 159 -10.26 -10.63 -7.38
CA ASP A 159 -11.03 -11.60 -6.62
C ASP A 159 -10.50 -11.76 -5.19
N ASN A 160 -11.38 -11.58 -4.20
CA ASN A 160 -11.03 -11.66 -2.78
C ASN A 160 -10.92 -13.11 -2.30
N VAL A 161 -11.78 -14.00 -2.81
CA VAL A 161 -11.83 -15.41 -2.43
C VAL A 161 -10.52 -16.09 -2.80
N LEU A 162 -10.07 -15.91 -4.05
CA LEU A 162 -8.83 -16.52 -4.52
C LEU A 162 -7.60 -15.96 -3.80
N ALA A 163 -7.57 -14.65 -3.51
CA ALA A 163 -6.49 -14.06 -2.74
C ALA A 163 -6.44 -14.61 -1.30
N GLN A 164 -7.60 -14.81 -0.67
CA GLN A 164 -7.70 -15.37 0.67
C GLN A 164 -7.34 -16.87 0.72
N ALA A 165 -7.86 -17.65 -0.22
CA ALA A 165 -7.59 -19.08 -0.35
C ALA A 165 -6.09 -19.32 -0.61
N LEU A 166 -5.50 -18.55 -1.53
CA LEU A 166 -4.06 -18.58 -1.78
C LEU A 166 -3.28 -18.26 -0.51
N ALA A 167 -3.60 -17.16 0.19
CA ALA A 167 -2.91 -16.78 1.41
C ALA A 167 -3.02 -17.83 2.53
N LYS A 168 -4.15 -18.54 2.65
CA LYS A 168 -4.33 -19.64 3.61
C LYS A 168 -3.46 -20.85 3.27
N ALA A 169 -3.23 -21.12 1.99
CA ALA A 169 -2.60 -22.36 1.53
C ALA A 169 -1.11 -22.24 1.24
N VAL A 170 -0.55 -21.02 1.13
CA VAL A 170 0.89 -20.80 0.97
C VAL A 170 1.66 -21.23 2.23
N PHE A 171 1.10 -21.01 3.42
CA PHE A 171 1.72 -21.39 4.69
C PHE A 171 0.78 -22.30 5.50
N PRO A 172 1.29 -23.40 6.10
CA PRO A 172 0.48 -24.28 6.96
C PRO A 172 -0.21 -23.56 8.13
N GLU A 173 0.40 -22.48 8.64
CA GLU A 173 -0.12 -21.64 9.72
C GLU A 173 -1.30 -20.74 9.30
N GLY A 174 -1.61 -20.71 7.99
CA GLY A 174 -2.75 -20.02 7.41
C GLY A 174 -2.54 -18.51 7.22
N SER A 175 -3.65 -17.82 6.96
CA SER A 175 -3.63 -16.44 6.46
C SER A 175 -3.07 -15.41 7.45
N LYS A 176 -3.16 -15.65 8.76
CA LYS A 176 -2.55 -14.75 9.76
C LYS A 176 -1.02 -14.74 9.63
N PHE A 177 -0.42 -15.90 9.39
CA PHE A 177 1.01 -16.00 9.14
C PHE A 177 1.39 -15.41 7.79
N PHE A 178 0.54 -15.58 6.77
CA PHE A 178 0.72 -14.88 5.50
C PHE A 178 0.77 -13.36 5.67
N VAL A 179 -0.13 -12.78 6.47
CA VAL A 179 -0.13 -11.33 6.78
C VAL A 179 1.13 -10.92 7.57
N PHE A 180 1.63 -11.78 8.46
CA PHE A 180 2.93 -11.56 9.11
C PHE A 180 4.06 -11.47 8.05
N GLU A 181 4.11 -12.39 7.10
CA GLU A 181 5.11 -12.37 6.02
C GLU A 181 4.93 -11.17 5.08
N MET A 182 3.70 -10.71 4.82
CA MET A 182 3.46 -9.45 4.09
C MET A 182 4.08 -8.24 4.79
N ASN A 183 3.94 -8.14 6.11
CA ASN A 183 4.50 -7.03 6.89
C ASN A 183 6.02 -7.14 7.04
N LYS A 184 6.55 -8.35 7.19
CA LYS A 184 7.99 -8.60 7.15
C LYS A 184 8.57 -8.21 5.79
N LYS A 185 7.92 -8.58 4.69
CA LYS A 185 8.29 -8.14 3.34
C LYS A 185 8.25 -6.61 3.22
N ALA A 186 7.22 -5.95 3.75
CA ALA A 186 7.14 -4.48 3.75
C ALA A 186 8.37 -3.85 4.41
N GLN A 187 8.83 -4.38 5.55
CA GLN A 187 10.05 -3.90 6.23
C GLN A 187 11.31 -4.15 5.38
N GLU A 188 11.46 -5.34 4.79
CA GLU A 188 12.58 -5.67 3.88
C GLU A 188 12.66 -4.70 2.69
N LEU A 189 11.50 -4.31 2.16
CA LEU A 189 11.36 -3.36 1.05
C LEU A 189 11.42 -1.89 1.49
N LYS A 190 11.67 -1.62 2.78
CA LYS A 190 11.69 -0.27 3.37
C LYS A 190 10.38 0.51 3.17
N MET A 191 9.25 -0.19 3.18
CA MET A 191 7.91 0.38 3.15
C MET A 191 7.48 0.81 4.56
N ASN A 192 8.16 1.80 5.12
CA ASN A 192 8.05 2.17 6.54
C ASN A 192 6.68 2.77 6.94
N ASN A 193 5.87 3.14 5.94
CA ASN A 193 4.56 3.74 6.13
C ASN A 193 3.42 2.78 5.73
N THR A 194 3.73 1.48 5.61
CA THR A 194 2.81 0.42 5.21
C THR A 194 2.50 -0.54 6.34
N LEU A 195 1.24 -0.96 6.44
CA LEU A 195 0.79 -2.00 7.35
C LEU A 195 -0.37 -2.79 6.73
N PHE A 196 -0.24 -4.11 6.68
CA PHE A 196 -1.24 -5.04 6.20
C PHE A 196 -1.93 -5.75 7.37
N TYR A 197 -3.25 -5.82 7.33
CA TYR A 197 -4.10 -6.57 8.26
C TYR A 197 -4.75 -7.80 7.60
N ASP A 198 -4.83 -7.81 6.27
CA ASP A 198 -5.34 -8.94 5.49
C ASP A 198 -4.64 -9.03 4.11
N PRO A 199 -4.83 -10.12 3.34
CA PRO A 199 -4.22 -10.28 2.02
C PRO A 199 -5.08 -9.74 0.86
N VAL A 200 -6.24 -9.13 1.14
CA VAL A 200 -7.26 -8.81 0.11
C VAL A 200 -7.53 -7.30 -0.02
N GLY A 201 -7.26 -6.52 1.01
CA GLY A 201 -7.51 -5.10 1.09
C GLY A 201 -8.92 -4.71 1.52
N LEU A 202 -9.62 -5.54 2.31
CA LEU A 202 -10.93 -5.20 2.89
C LEU A 202 -10.82 -4.58 4.29
N SER A 203 -9.75 -4.92 5.01
CA SER A 203 -9.38 -4.35 6.29
C SER A 203 -8.66 -3.00 6.11
N ASN A 204 -8.24 -2.42 7.23
CA ASN A 204 -7.55 -1.12 7.27
C ASN A 204 -6.09 -1.19 6.79
N ASN A 205 -5.83 -1.82 5.64
CA ASN A 205 -4.48 -1.89 5.06
C ASN A 205 -4.07 -0.51 4.58
N LEU A 206 -2.96 -0.01 5.13
CA LEU A 206 -2.45 1.33 4.89
C LEU A 206 -1.13 1.27 4.12
N SER A 207 -0.90 2.25 3.24
CA SER A 207 0.39 2.46 2.59
C SER A 207 0.47 3.90 2.07
N THR A 208 1.53 4.22 1.35
CA THR A 208 1.77 5.49 0.68
C THR A 208 2.12 5.24 -0.79
N THR A 209 2.03 6.26 -1.64
CA THR A 209 2.46 6.09 -3.04
C THR A 209 3.97 5.84 -3.14
N MET A 210 4.77 6.37 -2.21
CA MET A 210 6.22 6.09 -2.14
C MET A 210 6.52 4.63 -1.75
N ASP A 211 5.79 4.07 -0.79
CA ASP A 211 5.95 2.67 -0.39
C ASP A 211 5.49 1.73 -1.52
N LEU A 212 4.37 2.03 -2.18
CA LEU A 212 3.90 1.27 -3.34
C LEU A 212 4.87 1.32 -4.52
N LYS A 213 5.69 2.37 -4.64
CA LYS A 213 6.81 2.40 -5.59
C LYS A 213 7.88 1.36 -5.22
N ASN A 214 8.24 1.21 -3.95
CA ASN A 214 9.19 0.17 -3.52
C ASN A 214 8.63 -1.24 -3.79
N LEU A 215 7.34 -1.46 -3.51
CA LEU A 215 6.67 -2.72 -3.85
C LEU A 215 6.70 -3.00 -5.36
N THR A 216 6.44 -1.98 -6.18
CA THR A 216 6.51 -2.08 -7.64
C THR A 216 7.91 -2.46 -8.11
N GLU A 217 8.95 -1.81 -7.60
CA GLU A 217 10.35 -2.13 -7.93
C GLU A 217 10.72 -3.56 -7.52
N ALA A 218 10.23 -4.03 -6.37
CA ALA A 218 10.43 -5.39 -5.90
C ALA A 218 9.79 -6.42 -6.85
N ILE A 219 8.52 -6.24 -7.20
CA ILE A 219 7.80 -7.11 -8.14
C ILE A 219 8.51 -7.12 -9.51
N LEU A 220 8.91 -5.96 -10.01
CA LEU A 220 9.62 -5.87 -11.29
C LEU A 220 10.97 -6.58 -11.27
N LYS A 221 11.59 -6.75 -10.10
CA LYS A 221 12.86 -7.45 -9.95
C LYS A 221 12.69 -8.95 -9.74
N SER A 222 11.69 -9.37 -8.95
CA SER A 222 11.53 -10.77 -8.54
C SER A 222 10.60 -11.56 -9.46
N ASN A 223 9.45 -11.00 -9.84
CA ASN A 223 8.45 -11.67 -10.67
C ASN A 223 7.61 -10.68 -11.48
N GLN A 224 8.12 -10.28 -12.65
CA GLN A 224 7.41 -9.39 -13.57
C GLN A 224 6.09 -9.95 -14.08
N GLU A 225 5.87 -11.28 -13.98
CA GLU A 225 4.64 -11.93 -14.44
C GLU A 225 3.39 -11.40 -13.72
N VAL A 226 3.52 -10.95 -12.47
CA VAL A 226 2.44 -10.27 -11.74
C VAL A 226 1.91 -9.07 -12.54
N PHE A 227 2.80 -8.25 -13.12
CA PHE A 227 2.37 -7.12 -13.94
C PHE A 227 1.90 -7.58 -15.33
N LEU A 228 2.58 -8.55 -15.95
CA LEU A 228 2.22 -9.05 -17.28
C LEU A 228 0.82 -9.67 -17.29
N ILE A 229 0.45 -10.46 -16.28
CA ILE A 229 -0.92 -10.99 -16.10
C ILE A 229 -1.92 -9.84 -15.97
N SER A 230 -1.58 -8.84 -15.15
CA SER A 230 -2.51 -7.75 -14.83
C SER A 230 -2.82 -6.81 -16.00
N LYS A 231 -2.08 -6.89 -17.11
CA LYS A 231 -2.33 -6.12 -18.34
C LYS A 231 -3.25 -6.84 -19.33
N ILE A 232 -3.69 -8.06 -19.04
CA ILE A 232 -4.60 -8.80 -19.91
C ILE A 232 -6.01 -8.21 -19.76
N SER A 233 -6.62 -7.77 -20.86
CA SER A 233 -7.94 -7.13 -20.83
C SER A 233 -9.06 -8.10 -20.51
N GLU A 234 -9.00 -9.29 -21.10
CA GLU A 234 -9.94 -10.38 -20.88
C GLU A 234 -9.23 -11.72 -21.12
N ILE A 235 -9.55 -12.73 -20.31
CA ILE A 235 -9.02 -14.09 -20.47
C ILE A 235 -10.10 -15.12 -20.13
N LYS A 236 -10.02 -16.27 -20.81
CA LYS A 236 -10.81 -17.46 -20.47
C LYS A 236 -9.90 -18.47 -19.79
N ILE A 237 -10.32 -18.95 -18.63
CA ILE A 237 -9.62 -20.01 -17.88
C ILE A 237 -10.52 -21.23 -17.88
N LEU A 238 -9.94 -22.40 -18.15
CA LEU A 238 -10.60 -23.68 -18.06
C LEU A 238 -10.08 -24.41 -16.82
N SER A 239 -10.94 -24.74 -15.88
CA SER A 239 -10.57 -25.57 -14.74
C SER A 239 -10.45 -27.04 -15.13
N PRO A 240 -9.85 -27.89 -14.26
CA PRO A 240 -9.69 -29.32 -14.54
C PRO A 240 -10.99 -30.08 -14.82
N ASP A 241 -12.13 -29.59 -14.31
CA ASP A 241 -13.48 -30.14 -14.51
C ASP A 241 -14.22 -29.52 -15.71
N ASN A 242 -13.51 -28.84 -16.62
CA ASN A 242 -14.02 -28.19 -17.83
C ASN A 242 -14.96 -27.00 -17.61
N LYS A 243 -14.96 -26.41 -16.41
CA LYS A 243 -15.70 -25.18 -16.15
C LYS A 243 -14.92 -23.97 -16.67
N VAL A 244 -15.64 -23.06 -17.32
CA VAL A 244 -15.07 -21.88 -18.00
C VAL A 244 -15.28 -20.64 -17.16
N PHE A 245 -14.19 -19.96 -16.82
CA PHE A 245 -14.18 -18.68 -16.14
C PHE A 245 -13.79 -17.58 -17.11
N ASN A 246 -14.66 -16.57 -17.29
CA ASN A 246 -14.39 -15.43 -18.17
C ASN A 246 -14.03 -14.22 -17.29
N LEU A 247 -12.75 -13.88 -17.25
CA LEU A 247 -12.25 -12.80 -16.43
C LEU A 247 -12.10 -11.54 -17.26
N LYS A 248 -12.73 -10.46 -16.81
CA LYS A 248 -12.58 -9.12 -17.39
C LYS A 248 -11.79 -8.23 -16.44
N ASN A 249 -10.88 -7.46 -16.98
CA ASN A 249 -10.02 -6.60 -16.19
C ASN A 249 -10.82 -5.48 -15.52
N THR A 250 -10.61 -5.33 -14.21
CA THR A 250 -11.19 -4.23 -13.43
C THR A 250 -10.63 -2.87 -13.85
N ASN A 251 -9.42 -2.83 -14.40
CA ASN A 251 -8.90 -1.63 -15.06
C ASN A 251 -9.42 -1.56 -16.50
N THR A 252 -10.47 -0.76 -16.71
CA THR A 252 -11.10 -0.56 -18.03
C THR A 252 -10.23 0.22 -19.01
N LEU A 253 -9.10 0.78 -18.55
CA LEU A 253 -8.15 1.55 -19.36
C LEU A 253 -7.03 0.71 -19.96
N VAL A 254 -6.90 -0.57 -19.62
CA VAL A 254 -5.76 -1.41 -20.02
C VAL A 254 -5.48 -1.32 -21.53
N SER A 255 -6.49 -1.50 -22.37
CA SER A 255 -6.35 -1.43 -23.84
C SER A 255 -6.13 -0.01 -24.38
N ARG A 256 -6.21 1.02 -23.54
CA ARG A 256 -6.13 2.44 -23.92
C ARG A 256 -4.86 3.13 -23.43
N ILE A 257 -4.12 2.52 -22.50
CA ILE A 257 -2.88 3.07 -21.96
C ILE A 257 -1.71 2.64 -22.88
N PRO A 258 -1.06 3.58 -23.60
CA PRO A 258 0.08 3.24 -24.45
C PRO A 258 1.21 2.63 -23.62
N GLY A 259 1.77 1.53 -24.11
CA GLY A 259 2.91 0.88 -23.47
C GLY A 259 2.61 0.30 -22.09
N ILE A 260 1.34 0.02 -21.75
CA ILE A 260 1.00 -0.59 -20.46
C ILE A 260 1.79 -1.88 -20.23
N PHE A 261 2.36 -1.98 -19.04
CA PHE A 261 3.10 -3.14 -18.58
C PHE A 261 2.32 -3.93 -17.53
N GLY A 262 1.55 -3.25 -16.69
CA GLY A 262 0.65 -3.85 -15.71
C GLY A 262 -0.13 -2.81 -14.93
N SER A 263 -1.13 -3.24 -14.17
CA SER A 263 -1.92 -2.35 -13.33
C SER A 263 -2.64 -3.08 -12.20
N LYS A 264 -3.09 -2.34 -11.19
CA LYS A 264 -4.04 -2.85 -10.21
C LYS A 264 -4.99 -1.75 -9.78
N THR A 265 -6.28 -2.07 -9.71
CA THR A 265 -7.32 -1.22 -9.14
C THR A 265 -7.52 -1.52 -7.65
N GLY A 266 -8.04 -0.56 -6.89
CA GLY A 266 -8.53 -0.79 -5.54
C GLY A 266 -9.66 0.18 -5.19
N PHE A 267 -10.74 -0.33 -4.61
CA PHE A 267 -11.86 0.45 -4.13
C PHE A 267 -12.41 -0.17 -2.85
N THR A 268 -12.66 0.67 -1.85
CA THR A 268 -13.69 0.45 -0.82
C THR A 268 -14.36 1.81 -0.59
N PRO A 269 -15.56 1.86 0.01
CA PRO A 269 -16.19 3.14 0.37
C PRO A 269 -15.25 4.04 1.20
N GLU A 270 -14.46 3.47 2.10
CA GLU A 270 -13.56 4.18 3.00
C GLU A 270 -12.24 4.60 2.32
N ALA A 271 -11.73 3.78 1.40
CA ALA A 271 -10.49 4.05 0.68
C ALA A 271 -10.66 4.99 -0.53
N SER A 272 -11.90 5.21 -0.96
CA SER A 272 -12.21 5.81 -2.28
C SER A 272 -11.46 5.09 -3.41
N GLY A 273 -11.18 5.77 -4.53
CA GLY A 273 -10.58 5.17 -5.70
C GLY A 273 -9.05 5.13 -5.68
N SER A 274 -8.48 3.94 -5.85
CA SER A 274 -7.03 3.75 -6.05
C SER A 274 -6.71 3.03 -7.35
N LEU A 275 -5.63 3.43 -8.02
CA LEU A 275 -5.14 2.80 -9.24
C LEU A 275 -3.61 2.94 -9.33
N LEU A 276 -2.95 1.80 -9.55
CA LEU A 276 -1.53 1.70 -9.85
C LEU A 276 -1.36 1.21 -11.29
N VAL A 277 -0.53 1.89 -12.08
CA VAL A 277 -0.21 1.53 -13.47
C VAL A 277 1.29 1.60 -13.68
N VAL A 278 1.88 0.54 -14.22
CA VAL A 278 3.22 0.55 -14.80
C VAL A 278 3.07 0.58 -16.31
N PHE A 279 3.76 1.50 -16.96
CA PHE A 279 3.79 1.62 -18.42
C PHE A 279 5.21 1.99 -18.87
N LYS A 280 5.50 1.84 -20.15
CA LYS A 280 6.84 2.12 -20.70
C LYS A 280 6.76 2.80 -22.05
N ASP A 281 7.78 3.59 -22.33
CA ASP A 281 8.14 3.99 -23.69
C ASP A 281 9.46 3.33 -24.11
N ASP A 282 10.03 3.77 -25.23
CA ASP A 282 11.27 3.19 -25.78
C ASP A 282 12.48 3.37 -24.87
N LYS A 283 12.43 4.28 -23.88
CA LYS A 283 13.56 4.67 -23.03
C LYS A 283 13.31 4.40 -21.53
N LYS A 284 12.08 4.57 -21.07
CA LYS A 284 11.74 4.65 -19.64
C LYS A 284 10.59 3.72 -19.30
N MET A 285 10.70 3.08 -18.14
CA MET A 285 9.57 2.47 -17.44
C MET A 285 9.09 3.44 -16.37
N VAL A 286 7.79 3.66 -16.30
CA VAL A 286 7.17 4.68 -15.47
C VAL A 286 6.04 4.07 -14.64
N LEU A 287 6.00 4.45 -13.38
CA LEU A 287 4.94 4.12 -12.43
C LEU A 287 4.03 5.33 -12.26
N SER A 288 2.72 5.12 -12.39
CA SER A 288 1.68 6.05 -11.94
C SER A 288 0.89 5.40 -10.79
N VAL A 289 0.72 6.09 -9.68
CA VAL A 289 -0.10 5.65 -8.54
C VAL A 289 -0.99 6.79 -8.10
N VAL A 290 -2.29 6.53 -7.93
CA VAL A 290 -3.24 7.44 -7.27
C VAL A 290 -3.96 6.70 -6.15
N LEU A 291 -4.16 7.38 -5.01
CA LEU A 291 -4.86 6.87 -3.84
C LEU A 291 -5.91 7.90 -3.38
N GLY A 292 -7.07 7.42 -2.89
CA GLY A 292 -8.12 8.30 -2.37
C GLY A 292 -8.77 9.19 -3.44
N SER A 293 -8.89 8.69 -4.68
CA SER A 293 -9.39 9.44 -5.83
C SER A 293 -10.91 9.33 -5.99
N GLN A 294 -11.53 10.45 -6.38
CA GLN A 294 -12.94 10.50 -6.76
C GLN A 294 -13.15 10.02 -8.20
N ASP A 295 -12.16 10.20 -9.08
CA ASP A 295 -12.08 9.62 -10.42
C ASP A 295 -10.70 9.05 -10.70
N ARG A 296 -10.44 7.84 -10.18
CA ARG A 296 -9.13 7.18 -10.28
C ARG A 296 -8.67 7.00 -11.73
N PHE A 297 -9.60 6.81 -12.66
CA PHE A 297 -9.31 6.54 -14.06
C PHE A 297 -8.95 7.84 -14.78
N GLY A 298 -9.73 8.91 -14.56
CA GLY A 298 -9.43 10.24 -15.04
C GLY A 298 -8.10 10.77 -14.52
N ASP A 299 -7.87 10.69 -13.20
CA ASP A 299 -6.62 11.15 -12.57
C ASP A 299 -5.39 10.41 -13.13
N THR A 300 -5.49 9.08 -13.25
CA THR A 300 -4.39 8.26 -13.78
C THR A 300 -4.10 8.61 -15.25
N MET A 301 -5.14 8.76 -16.08
CA MET A 301 -4.94 9.19 -17.47
C MET A 301 -4.41 10.62 -17.58
N GLY A 302 -4.80 11.52 -16.67
CA GLY A 302 -4.26 12.87 -16.57
C GLY A 302 -2.75 12.85 -16.38
N LEU A 303 -2.27 12.06 -15.41
CA LEU A 303 -0.83 11.87 -15.14
C LEU A 303 -0.10 11.22 -16.33
N ILE A 304 -0.66 10.17 -16.92
CA ILE A 304 -0.05 9.47 -18.07
C ILE A 304 -0.01 10.39 -19.29
N ASN A 305 -1.07 11.12 -19.59
CA ASN A 305 -1.10 12.07 -20.72
C ASN A 305 -0.12 13.23 -20.50
N TRP A 306 0.01 13.72 -19.26
CA TRP A 306 1.01 14.71 -18.91
C TRP A 306 2.43 14.17 -19.12
N TYR A 307 2.71 12.93 -18.73
CA TYR A 307 3.99 12.27 -19.04
C TYR A 307 4.30 12.31 -20.54
N TRP A 308 3.38 11.82 -21.38
CA TRP A 308 3.61 11.72 -22.81
C TRP A 308 3.87 13.07 -23.49
N LYS A 309 3.28 14.15 -22.97
CA LYS A 309 3.50 15.53 -23.45
C LYS A 309 4.86 16.10 -23.04
N ASN A 310 5.43 15.66 -21.92
CA ASN A 310 6.63 16.27 -21.29
C ASN A 310 7.84 15.32 -21.19
N ARG A 311 7.79 14.13 -21.82
CA ARG A 311 8.84 13.10 -21.69
C ARG A 311 10.17 13.42 -22.37
N ASN A 312 10.18 14.42 -23.26
CA ASN A 312 11.32 14.85 -24.06
C ASN A 312 12.17 15.89 -23.33
#